data_AF-A0A5E4LNN7-F1
#
_entry.id   AF-A0A5E4LNN7-F1
#
_cell.length_a   1.000
_cell.length_b   1.000
_cell.length_c   1.000
_cell.angle_alpha   90.00
_cell.angle_beta   90.00
_cell.angle_gamma   90.00
#
_symmetry.space_group_name_H-M   'P 1'
#
loop_
_entity.id
_entity.type
_entity.pdbx_description
1 polymer ?
#
loop_
_entity_poly.entity_id
_entity_poly.type
_entity_poly.pdbx_seq_one_letter_code
_entity_poly.pdbx_strand_id
1 'polypeptide(L)'
;MDSRRKNIIKSSVSSSIEKLLNQSRTAYSDGNLTRSIRYVRMAFELLKKHKVKLPAELKNSFCRKCCLIWIPDKTLKIKFDTKNNCLRVVCNCGYSKRL
;
A
#
# COMPACT_ATOMS: atom_id res chain seq x y z
N MET A 1 -0.25 5.70 -29.45
CA MET A 1 0.07 4.52 -28.62
C MET A 1 -1.20 3.69 -28.46
N ASP A 2 -1.19 2.50 -29.09
CA ASP A 2 -2.30 1.54 -29.15
C ASP A 2 -2.89 1.23 -27.76
N SER A 3 -4.23 1.16 -27.67
CA SER A 3 -4.97 0.86 -26.44
C SER A 3 -4.56 -0.49 -25.84
N ARG A 4 -4.21 -1.49 -26.68
CA ARG A 4 -3.74 -2.80 -26.22
C ARG A 4 -2.42 -2.70 -25.44
N ARG A 5 -1.45 -1.95 -25.96
CA ARG A 5 -0.14 -1.74 -25.28
C ARG A 5 -0.31 -1.05 -23.93
N LYS A 6 -1.23 -0.08 -23.83
CA LYS A 6 -1.53 0.59 -22.55
C LYS A 6 -2.05 -0.39 -21.51
N ASN A 7 -2.94 -1.31 -21.87
CA ASN A 7 -3.48 -2.29 -20.93
C ASN A 7 -2.44 -3.31 -20.46
N ILE A 8 -1.55 -3.76 -21.36
CA ILE A 8 -0.43 -4.65 -21.00
C ILE A 8 0.53 -3.98 -20.01
N ILE A 9 0.85 -2.70 -20.23
CA ILE A 9 1.70 -1.96 -19.29
C ILE A 9 1.01 -1.83 -17.93
N LYS A 10 -0.29 -1.54 -17.90
CA LYS A 10 -1.04 -1.44 -16.63
C LYS A 10 -1.02 -2.76 -15.84
N SER A 11 -1.25 -3.90 -16.50
CA SER A 11 -1.21 -5.22 -15.85
C SER A 11 0.19 -5.61 -15.39
N SER A 12 1.23 -5.28 -16.17
CA SER A 12 2.62 -5.51 -15.79
C SER A 12 3.01 -4.68 -14.56
N VAL A 13 2.57 -3.42 -14.51
CA VAL A 13 2.82 -2.51 -13.38
C VAL A 13 2.06 -2.97 -12.14
N SER A 14 0.82 -3.43 -12.24
CA SER A 14 0.07 -3.95 -11.09
C SER A 14 0.77 -5.17 -10.47
N SER A 15 1.21 -6.13 -11.31
CA SER A 15 1.98 -7.29 -10.84
C SER A 15 3.29 -6.88 -10.15
N SER A 16 3.97 -5.85 -10.67
CA SER A 16 5.19 -5.32 -10.06
C SER A 16 4.94 -4.69 -8.69
N ILE A 17 3.83 -3.98 -8.53
CA ILE A 17 3.41 -3.37 -7.26
C ILE A 17 3.11 -4.44 -6.21
N GLU A 18 2.39 -5.50 -6.59
CA GLU A 18 2.10 -6.63 -5.70
C GLU A 18 3.39 -7.28 -5.18
N LYS A 19 4.35 -7.54 -6.08
CA LYS A 19 5.67 -8.09 -5.72
C LYS A 19 6.41 -7.19 -4.73
N LEU A 20 6.45 -5.88 -4.97
CA LEU A 20 7.10 -4.92 -4.07
C LEU A 20 6.42 -4.86 -2.70
N LEU A 21 5.10 -4.92 -2.63
CA LEU A 21 4.38 -4.95 -1.36
C LEU A 21 4.61 -6.25 -0.59
N ASN A 22 4.73 -7.38 -1.28
CA ASN A 22 5.08 -8.65 -0.65
C ASN A 22 6.52 -8.63 -0.10
N GLN A 23 7.49 -8.11 -0.86
CA GLN A 23 8.86 -7.89 -0.39
C GLN A 23 8.93 -6.91 0.78
N SER A 24 8.03 -5.92 0.82
CA SER A 24 7.90 -5.00 1.95
C SER A 24 7.45 -5.70 3.22
N ARG A 25 6.49 -6.64 3.10
CA ARG A 25 6.02 -7.46 4.24
C ARG A 25 7.15 -8.36 4.76
N THR A 26 7.87 -9.05 3.89
CA THR A 26 8.99 -9.91 4.30
C THR A 26 10.08 -9.10 4.98
N ALA A 27 10.51 -7.99 4.36
CA ALA A 27 11.53 -7.11 4.96
C ALA A 27 11.12 -6.55 6.32
N TYR A 28 9.83 -6.27 6.55
CA TYR A 28 9.34 -5.85 7.85
C TYR A 28 9.43 -6.98 8.89
N SER A 29 9.01 -8.19 8.51
CA SER A 29 9.13 -9.38 9.37
C SER A 29 10.57 -9.71 9.73
N ASP A 30 11.51 -9.45 8.82
CA ASP A 30 12.95 -9.60 9.03
C ASP A 30 13.57 -8.48 9.89
N GLY A 31 12.76 -7.55 10.42
CA GLY A 31 13.22 -6.41 11.22
C GLY A 31 13.81 -5.25 10.41
N ASN A 32 13.87 -5.37 9.08
CA ASN A 32 14.46 -4.38 8.18
C ASN A 32 13.44 -3.29 7.78
N LEU A 33 13.09 -2.43 8.73
CA LEU A 33 12.09 -1.37 8.54
C LEU A 33 12.41 -0.43 7.36
N THR A 34 13.65 0.03 7.24
CA THR A 34 14.08 0.94 6.17
C THR A 34 13.90 0.33 4.79
N ARG A 35 14.21 -0.97 4.64
CA ARG A 35 14.02 -1.72 3.40
C ARG A 35 12.54 -1.89 3.09
N SER A 36 11.72 -2.20 4.10
CA SER A 36 10.27 -2.29 3.97
C SER A 36 9.65 -0.99 3.43
N ILE A 37 10.03 0.16 3.99
CA ILE A 37 9.56 1.49 3.57
C ILE A 37 10.00 1.79 2.13
N ARG A 38 11.25 1.44 1.77
CA ARG A 38 11.78 1.66 0.43
C ARG A 38 10.97 0.93 -0.63
N TYR A 39 10.58 -0.32 -0.39
CA TYR A 39 9.76 -1.08 -1.34
C TYR A 39 8.36 -0.48 -1.55
N VAL A 40 7.69 -0.05 -0.48
CA VAL A 40 6.38 0.64 -0.60
C VAL A 40 6.53 1.94 -1.38
N ARG A 41 7.59 2.70 -1.11
CA ARG A 41 7.86 3.95 -1.81
C ARG A 41 8.08 3.71 -3.31
N MET A 42 8.85 2.69 -3.69
CA MET A 42 9.02 2.29 -5.10
C MET A 42 7.68 1.92 -5.73
N ALA A 43 6.84 1.15 -5.04
CA ALA A 43 5.51 0.79 -5.54
C ALA A 43 4.63 2.04 -5.75
N PHE A 44 4.71 3.02 -4.84
CA PHE A 44 3.97 4.26 -4.94
C PHE A 44 4.46 5.17 -6.08
N GLU A 45 5.77 5.22 -6.31
CA GLU A 45 6.38 5.93 -7.45
C GLU A 45 5.96 5.30 -8.79
N LEU A 46 5.91 3.96 -8.89
CA LEU A 46 5.42 3.25 -10.08
C LEU A 46 3.94 3.58 -10.39
N LEU A 47 3.08 3.58 -9.37
CA LEU A 47 1.67 3.98 -9.50
C LEU A 47 1.54 5.39 -10.09
N LYS A 48 2.29 6.35 -9.54
CA LYS A 48 2.28 7.75 -9.99
C LYS A 48 2.80 7.87 -11.42
N LYS A 49 3.94 7.24 -11.73
CA LYS A 49 4.59 7.31 -13.03
C LYS A 49 3.71 6.79 -14.16
N HIS A 50 3.07 5.64 -13.94
CA HIS A 50 2.24 4.99 -14.97
C HIS A 50 0.76 5.39 -14.90
N LYS A 51 0.36 6.27 -13.97
CA LYS A 51 -1.03 6.70 -13.74
C LYS A 51 -1.99 5.50 -13.61
N VAL A 52 -1.51 4.45 -12.94
CA VAL A 52 -2.26 3.21 -12.72
C VAL A 52 -3.10 3.38 -11.46
N LYS A 53 -4.37 2.95 -11.53
CA LYS A 53 -5.21 2.87 -10.32
C LYS A 53 -4.67 1.72 -9.46
N LEU A 54 -4.46 1.98 -8.17
CA LEU A 54 -4.11 0.94 -7.21
C LEU A 54 -5.25 -0.10 -7.17
N PRO A 55 -4.96 -1.41 -7.39
CA PRO A 55 -5.95 -2.46 -7.23
C PRO A 55 -6.68 -2.37 -5.89
N ALA A 56 -7.97 -2.72 -5.88
CA ALA A 56 -8.82 -2.57 -4.69
C ALA A 56 -8.26 -3.32 -3.47
N GLU A 57 -7.72 -4.51 -3.70
CA GLU A 57 -7.07 -5.38 -2.71
C GLU A 57 -5.86 -4.70 -2.05
N LEU A 58 -5.09 -3.93 -2.83
CA LEU A 58 -3.88 -3.26 -2.36
C LEU A 58 -4.15 -1.87 -1.78
N LYS A 59 -5.36 -1.34 -1.96
CA LYS A 59 -5.75 0.02 -1.53
C LYS A 59 -5.60 0.25 -0.03
N ASN A 60 -5.69 -0.82 0.76
CA ASN A 60 -5.58 -0.84 2.22
C ASN A 60 -4.33 -1.59 2.70
N SER A 61 -3.30 -1.71 1.85
CA SER A 61 -2.08 -2.46 2.20
C SER A 61 -0.97 -1.62 2.83
N PHE A 62 -0.98 -0.29 2.68
CA PHE A 62 0.10 0.56 3.19
C PHE A 62 -0.36 2.01 3.47
N CYS A 63 0.43 2.73 4.27
CA CYS A 63 0.23 4.14 4.53
C CYS A 63 0.75 5.00 3.38
N ARG A 64 -0.10 5.86 2.82
CA ARG A 64 0.30 6.82 1.78
C ARG A 64 1.15 7.99 2.29
N LYS A 65 1.21 8.20 3.61
CA LYS A 65 1.97 9.28 4.24
C LYS A 65 3.40 8.85 4.56
N CYS A 66 3.58 7.80 5.37
CA CYS A 66 4.90 7.32 5.78
C CYS A 66 5.45 6.15 4.96
N CYS A 67 4.71 5.67 3.96
CA CYS A 67 5.08 4.49 3.15
C CYS A 67 5.32 3.22 3.99
N LEU A 68 4.72 3.11 5.18
CA LEU A 68 4.79 1.91 6.00
C LEU A 68 3.74 0.89 5.55
N ILE A 69 4.13 -0.38 5.44
CA ILE A 69 3.18 -1.46 5.18
C ILE A 69 2.21 -1.61 6.36
N TRP A 70 0.93 -1.81 6.07
CA TRP A 70 -0.11 -2.01 7.09
C TRP A 70 -0.23 -3.48 7.45
N ILE A 71 0.11 -3.79 8.69
CA ILE A 71 -0.02 -5.10 9.30
C ILE A 71 -0.86 -4.88 10.56
N PRO A 72 -2.04 -5.50 10.66
CA PRO A 72 -2.89 -5.42 11.85
C PRO A 72 -2.08 -5.70 13.11
N ASP A 73 -2.36 -4.92 14.16
CA ASP A 73 -1.77 -4.99 15.49
C ASP A 73 -0.26 -4.69 15.59
N LYS A 74 0.46 -4.59 14.47
CA LYS A 74 1.89 -4.22 14.45
C LYS A 74 2.11 -2.77 14.04
N THR A 75 1.72 -2.43 12.81
CA THR A 75 1.91 -1.09 12.22
C THR A 75 0.62 -0.31 12.07
N LEU A 76 -0.50 -1.00 12.33
CA LEU A 76 -1.84 -0.55 12.11
C LEU A 76 -2.72 -0.91 13.31
N LYS A 77 -3.46 0.08 13.83
CA LYS A 77 -4.55 -0.14 14.78
C LYS A 77 -5.87 -0.01 14.05
N ILE A 78 -6.72 -1.01 14.17
CA ILE A 78 -8.08 -1.00 13.63
C ILE A 78 -9.03 -0.74 14.80
N LYS A 79 -9.91 0.24 14.67
CA LYS A 79 -10.89 0.61 15.69
C LYS A 79 -12.25 0.79 15.05
N PHE A 80 -13.30 0.37 15.73
CA PHE A 80 -14.66 0.70 15.32
C PHE A 80 -15.01 2.12 15.78
N ASP A 81 -15.40 2.99 14.85
CA ASP A 81 -15.85 4.35 15.13
C ASP A 81 -17.37 4.33 15.27
N THR A 82 -17.85 4.20 16.50
CA THR A 82 -19.29 4.09 16.84
C THR A 82 -20.09 5.30 16.36
N LYS A 83 -19.50 6.50 16.37
CA LYS A 83 -20.16 7.74 15.96
C LYS A 83 -20.50 7.74 14.46
N ASN A 84 -19.62 7.18 13.63
CA ASN A 84 -19.76 7.18 12.18
C ASN A 84 -20.16 5.79 11.63
N ASN A 85 -20.40 4.81 12.51
CA ASN A 85 -20.71 3.42 12.19
C ASN A 85 -19.75 2.82 11.12
N CYS A 86 -18.44 3.07 11.27
CA CYS A 86 -17.43 2.67 10.28
C CYS A 86 -16.14 2.18 10.93
N LEU A 87 -15.32 1.45 10.18
CA LEU A 87 -14.00 1.05 10.63
C LEU A 87 -13.00 2.19 10.43
N ARG A 88 -12.28 2.56 11.48
CA ARG A 88 -11.17 3.51 11.44
C ARG A 88 -9.85 2.77 11.58
N VAL A 89 -8.99 3.04 10.61
CA VAL A 89 -7.66 2.48 10.49
C VAL A 89 -6.64 3.56 10.84
N VAL A 90 -5.82 3.34 11.86
CA VAL A 90 -4.84 4.30 12.36
C VAL A 90 -3.44 3.72 12.21
N CYS A 91 -2.60 4.40 11.43
CA CYS A 91 -1.20 4.06 11.25
C CYS A 91 -0.35 4.63 12.39
N ASN A 92 0.77 3.99 12.70
CA ASN A 92 1.72 4.46 13.71
C ASN A 92 2.26 5.89 13.47
N CYS A 93 2.24 6.40 12.23
CA CYS A 93 2.61 7.79 11.93
C CYS A 93 1.52 8.83 12.26
N GLY A 94 0.39 8.41 12.85
CA GLY A 94 -0.76 9.27 13.14
C GLY A 94 -1.74 9.47 11.99
N TYR A 95 -1.46 8.95 10.79
CA TYR A 95 -2.42 8.96 9.69
C TYR A 95 -3.60 8.04 9.99
N SER A 96 -4.82 8.58 9.93
CA SER A 96 -6.06 7.79 10.07
C SER A 96 -6.89 7.79 8.79
N LYS A 97 -7.52 6.66 8.49
CA LYS A 97 -8.42 6.49 7.36
C LYS A 97 -9.69 5.81 7.83
N ARG A 98 -10.86 6.26 7.34
CA ARG A 98 -12.12 5.53 7.46
C ARG A 98 -12.24 4.55 6.30
N LEU A 99 -12.63 3.32 6.60
CA LEU A 99 -12.93 2.28 5.63
C LEU A 99 -14.43 2.24 5.32
#